data_AF-A0A9D8PVH9-F1
#
_entry.id   AF-A0A9D8PVH9-F1
#
_cell.length_a   1.000
_cell.length_b   1.000
_cell.length_c   1.000
_cell.angle_alpha   90.00
_cell.angle_beta   90.00
_cell.angle_gamma   90.00
#
_symmetry.space_group_name_H-M   'P 1'
#
loop_
_entity.id
_entity.type
_entity.pdbx_description
1 polymer ?
#
loop_
_entity_poly.entity_id
_entity_poly.type
_entity_poly.pdbx_seq_one_letter_code
_entity_poly.pdbx_strand_id
1 'polypeptide(L)'
;MNRIIVLAITALAAGGSLPAAAFTVDGKLDDWIANPKTWAALPGKGIQASIEDQVGRDGRVYPGWGGQAYDAEALYAAVCDGNLYIALATGHNPRTLNQGNSYGAGDFAIDFGKDGSYELGINVLHAESVKKGVYTFEKFGVEGGVYKNPTWAYGLWNAAGNLAPGDPDLTHPTHLTAGKLVGMAEISYTTSPVKGYGDYPEDDHYFYEMSLPLSLLLDSGWDGKAFDIHWAENCANDSILVDPPADIPEPATLALIGLGLFGLIPRDNKKKAVTN
;
A
#
# COMPACT_ATOMS: atom_id res chain seq x y z
N MET A 1 7.10 68.06 17.67
CA MET A 1 5.71 67.65 17.40
C MET A 1 5.71 66.47 16.43
N ASN A 2 5.23 65.33 16.92
CA ASN A 2 4.83 64.07 16.27
C ASN A 2 5.62 63.53 15.06
N ARG A 3 6.55 62.61 15.35
CA ARG A 3 6.95 61.56 14.41
C ARG A 3 5.97 60.38 14.58
N ILE A 4 5.07 60.18 13.62
CA ILE A 4 4.25 58.97 13.54
C ILE A 4 5.08 57.92 12.79
N ILE A 5 5.53 56.90 13.52
CA ILE A 5 6.07 55.68 12.93
C ILE A 5 4.88 54.76 12.69
N VAL A 6 4.51 54.55 11.43
CA VAL A 6 3.55 53.50 11.04
C VAL A 6 4.34 52.21 10.89
N LEU A 7 4.22 51.33 11.88
CA LEU A 7 4.69 49.94 11.78
C LEU A 7 3.58 49.13 11.11
N ALA A 8 3.71 48.87 9.80
CA ALA A 8 2.82 47.93 9.12
C ALA A 8 3.30 46.50 9.40
N ILE A 9 2.66 45.83 10.36
CA ILE A 9 2.80 44.39 10.55
C ILE A 9 1.85 43.71 9.58
N THR A 10 2.36 43.29 8.43
CA THR A 10 1.63 42.40 7.53
C THR A 10 1.74 40.99 8.10
N ALA A 11 0.73 40.54 8.84
CA ALA A 11 0.57 39.14 9.18
C ALA A 11 0.17 38.38 7.92
N LEU A 12 1.15 37.81 7.21
CA LEU A 12 0.87 36.76 6.23
C LEU A 12 0.32 35.57 7.03
N ALA A 13 -1.00 35.42 7.05
CA ALA A 13 -1.63 34.16 7.42
C ALA A 13 -1.22 33.13 6.37
N ALA A 14 -0.10 32.45 6.61
CA ALA A 14 0.16 31.17 5.97
C ALA A 14 -0.93 30.22 6.48
N GLY A 15 -2.02 30.11 5.72
CA GLY A 15 -2.95 29.00 5.82
C GLY A 15 -2.21 27.75 5.38
N GLY A 16 -1.30 27.26 6.23
CA GLY A 16 -0.79 25.91 6.11
C GLY A 16 -1.93 24.99 6.45
N SER A 17 -2.43 24.25 5.46
CA SER A 17 -3.06 22.97 5.72
C SER A 17 -2.10 22.20 6.61
N LEU A 18 -2.50 21.92 7.86
CA LEU A 18 -1.77 20.98 8.69
C LEU A 18 -1.64 19.68 7.87
N PRO A 19 -0.44 19.11 7.69
CA PRO A 19 -0.31 17.80 7.06
C PRO A 19 -1.31 16.84 7.70
N ALA A 20 -2.07 16.14 6.87
CA ALA A 20 -2.94 15.08 7.34
C ALA A 20 -2.07 14.11 8.13
N ALA A 21 -2.45 13.81 9.38
CA ALA A 21 -1.67 12.89 10.22
C ALA A 21 -1.42 11.59 9.45
N ALA A 22 -0.14 11.25 9.28
CA ALA A 22 0.34 10.05 8.63
C ALA A 22 -0.27 8.79 9.26
N PHE A 23 -0.34 7.72 8.46
CA PHE A 23 -0.75 6.41 8.94
C PHE A 23 0.34 5.81 9.82
N THR A 24 -0.05 5.07 10.85
CA THR A 24 0.88 4.38 11.75
C THR A 24 0.94 2.92 11.34
N VAL A 25 2.13 2.40 11.00
CA VAL A 25 2.30 0.98 10.67
C VAL A 25 2.43 0.18 11.97
N ASP A 26 1.32 -0.27 12.52
CA ASP A 26 1.28 -1.04 13.78
C ASP A 26 0.42 -2.31 13.71
N GLY A 27 -0.13 -2.62 12.55
CA GLY A 27 -0.98 -3.80 12.30
C GLY A 27 -2.41 -3.61 12.79
N LYS A 28 -2.89 -2.37 12.92
CA LYS A 28 -4.27 -2.06 13.34
C LYS A 28 -4.93 -1.05 12.40
N LEU A 29 -6.14 -1.40 11.96
CA LEU A 29 -6.89 -0.59 11.00
C LEU A 29 -7.55 0.68 11.59
N ASP A 30 -7.18 1.12 12.80
CA ASP A 30 -7.85 2.23 13.52
C ASP A 30 -7.75 3.57 12.79
N ASP A 31 -6.70 3.78 12.00
CA ASP A 31 -6.48 4.95 11.15
C ASP A 31 -6.84 4.73 9.67
N TRP A 32 -7.40 3.56 9.35
CA TRP A 32 -7.86 3.20 8.01
C TRP A 32 -9.38 3.17 7.89
N ILE A 33 -10.10 2.64 8.89
CA ILE A 33 -11.53 2.37 8.76
C ILE A 33 -12.42 3.18 9.72
N ALA A 34 -13.54 3.66 9.21
CA ALA A 34 -14.59 4.33 9.98
C ALA A 34 -15.59 3.34 10.58
N ASN A 35 -15.76 2.17 9.95
CA ASN A 35 -16.78 1.21 10.31
C ASN A 35 -16.26 -0.23 10.19
N PRO A 36 -15.93 -0.90 11.32
CA PRO A 36 -15.48 -2.30 11.34
C PRO A 36 -16.46 -3.29 10.71
N LYS A 37 -17.76 -3.00 10.75
CA LYS A 37 -18.78 -3.90 10.19
C LYS A 37 -18.80 -3.90 8.66
N THR A 38 -18.48 -2.78 8.03
CA THR A 38 -18.64 -2.61 6.57
C THR A 38 -17.31 -2.32 5.88
N TRP A 39 -16.19 -2.40 6.61
CA TRP A 39 -14.86 -2.07 6.11
C TRP A 39 -14.73 -0.66 5.51
N ALA A 40 -15.66 0.25 5.84
CA ALA A 40 -15.71 1.56 5.19
C ALA A 40 -14.50 2.39 5.62
N ALA A 41 -13.75 2.91 4.65
CA ALA A 41 -12.56 3.73 4.91
C ALA A 41 -12.89 5.04 5.66
N LEU A 42 -11.92 5.57 6.42
CA LEU A 42 -12.04 6.86 7.10
C LEU A 42 -12.20 7.99 6.08
N PRO A 43 -13.27 8.81 6.17
CA PRO A 43 -13.48 9.91 5.25
C PRO A 43 -12.43 11.01 5.44
N GLY A 44 -12.03 11.65 4.33
CA GLY A 44 -11.14 12.82 4.35
C GLY A 44 -9.66 12.51 4.54
N LYS A 45 -9.27 11.23 4.51
CA LYS A 45 -7.87 10.77 4.63
C LYS A 45 -7.19 10.44 3.30
N GLY A 46 -7.90 10.56 2.18
CA GLY A 46 -7.38 10.21 0.85
C GLY A 46 -7.17 8.70 0.65
N ILE A 47 -7.87 7.88 1.42
CA ILE A 47 -7.82 6.42 1.35
C ILE A 47 -8.65 5.96 0.15
N GLN A 48 -8.03 5.17 -0.72
CA GLN A 48 -8.73 4.33 -1.69
C GLN A 48 -8.89 2.94 -1.10
N ALA A 49 -10.00 2.29 -1.41
CA ALA A 49 -10.35 1.00 -0.86
C ALA A 49 -11.04 0.14 -1.90
N SER A 50 -10.67 -1.13 -1.94
CA SER A 50 -11.48 -2.21 -2.48
C SER A 50 -11.98 -3.05 -1.31
N ILE A 51 -13.26 -3.40 -1.34
CA ILE A 51 -13.92 -4.15 -0.26
C ILE A 51 -14.67 -5.32 -0.90
N GLU A 52 -14.30 -6.53 -0.51
CA GLU A 52 -14.88 -7.81 -0.90
C GLU A 52 -15.16 -8.66 0.37
N ASP A 53 -16.05 -8.18 1.23
CA ASP A 53 -16.39 -8.80 2.52
C ASP A 53 -17.37 -9.99 2.40
N GLN A 54 -17.24 -10.85 1.39
CA GLN A 54 -18.25 -11.89 1.14
C GLN A 54 -17.71 -13.26 0.72
N VAL A 55 -17.50 -14.12 1.72
CA VAL A 55 -17.52 -15.57 1.52
C VAL A 55 -18.92 -16.04 1.08
N GLY A 56 -18.99 -16.67 -0.10
CA GLY A 56 -20.21 -17.30 -0.60
C GLY A 56 -20.72 -18.43 0.30
N ARG A 57 -22.04 -18.68 0.27
CA ARG A 57 -22.77 -19.62 1.17
C ARG A 57 -22.15 -21.03 1.38
N ASP A 58 -21.35 -21.51 0.43
CA ASP A 58 -20.68 -22.82 0.47
C ASP A 58 -19.16 -22.72 0.71
N GLY A 59 -18.67 -21.61 1.28
CA GLY A 59 -17.23 -21.33 1.45
C GLY A 59 -16.53 -20.95 0.14
N ARG A 60 -17.30 -20.46 -0.83
CA ARG A 60 -16.79 -20.02 -2.13
C ARG A 60 -16.16 -18.65 -2.00
N VAL A 61 -14.95 -18.52 -2.48
CA VAL A 61 -14.21 -17.28 -2.71
C VAL A 61 -13.77 -17.34 -4.16
N TYR A 62 -13.89 -16.27 -4.95
CA TYR A 62 -13.77 -16.41 -6.41
C TYR A 62 -12.30 -16.29 -6.85
N PRO A 63 -11.77 -17.24 -7.65
CA PRO A 63 -12.46 -18.26 -8.45
C PRO A 63 -12.74 -19.61 -7.76
N GLY A 64 -12.16 -19.87 -6.59
CA GLY A 64 -12.16 -21.19 -5.96
C GLY A 64 -13.06 -21.37 -4.72
N TRP A 65 -12.47 -21.98 -3.69
CA TRP A 65 -13.09 -22.24 -2.39
C TRP A 65 -12.02 -22.20 -1.30
N GLY A 66 -12.40 -21.75 -0.11
CA GLY A 66 -11.51 -21.68 1.05
C GLY A 66 -12.21 -21.12 2.29
N GLY A 67 -13.33 -20.43 2.10
CA GLY A 67 -14.07 -19.79 3.18
C GLY A 67 -13.25 -18.67 3.83
N GLN A 68 -13.63 -18.30 5.06
CA GLN A 68 -12.99 -17.21 5.79
C GLN A 68 -11.45 -17.30 5.81
N ALA A 69 -10.90 -18.51 5.97
CA ALA A 69 -9.45 -18.70 6.06
C ALA A 69 -8.68 -18.34 4.78
N TYR A 70 -9.37 -18.01 3.68
CA TYR A 70 -8.81 -17.64 2.38
C TYR A 70 -9.66 -16.53 1.73
N ASP A 71 -10.21 -15.63 2.55
CA ASP A 71 -11.04 -14.51 2.10
C ASP A 71 -10.24 -13.21 2.09
N ALA A 72 -10.18 -12.54 0.94
CA ALA A 72 -9.51 -11.25 0.75
C ALA A 72 -10.53 -10.11 0.95
N GLU A 73 -10.65 -9.61 2.17
CA GLU A 73 -11.82 -8.83 2.58
C GLU A 73 -11.76 -7.36 2.19
N ALA A 74 -10.62 -6.70 2.39
CA ALA A 74 -10.45 -5.29 2.02
C ALA A 74 -8.99 -4.90 1.84
N LEU A 75 -8.70 -4.13 0.80
CA LEU A 75 -7.37 -3.59 0.52
C LEU A 75 -7.46 -2.07 0.40
N TYR A 76 -6.62 -1.38 1.17
CA TYR A 76 -6.57 0.06 1.29
C TYR A 76 -5.23 0.59 0.82
N ALA A 77 -5.26 1.77 0.20
CA ALA A 77 -4.07 2.50 -0.15
C ALA A 77 -4.25 4.00 0.09
N ALA A 78 -3.19 4.64 0.57
CA ALA A 78 -3.16 6.08 0.75
C ALA A 78 -1.76 6.62 0.48
N VAL A 79 -1.69 7.84 -0.06
CA VAL A 79 -0.43 8.53 -0.30
C VAL A 79 -0.41 9.81 0.54
N CYS A 80 0.53 9.88 1.48
CA CYS A 80 0.75 11.08 2.28
C CYS A 80 2.21 11.19 2.72
N ASP A 81 2.67 12.43 2.94
CA ASP A 81 4.03 12.72 3.44
C ASP A 81 5.18 12.06 2.65
N GLY A 82 4.99 11.86 1.34
CA GLY A 82 6.00 11.26 0.46
C GLY A 82 6.09 9.73 0.55
N ASN A 83 5.15 9.08 1.24
CA ASN A 83 5.06 7.63 1.36
C ASN A 83 3.77 7.12 0.72
N LEU A 84 3.85 5.91 0.18
CA LEU A 84 2.71 5.04 -0.05
C LEU A 84 2.46 4.24 1.23
N TYR A 85 1.22 4.19 1.67
CA TYR A 85 0.75 3.32 2.74
C TYR A 85 -0.25 2.33 2.16
N ILE A 86 -0.18 1.09 2.63
CA ILE A 86 -1.05 -0.01 2.20
C ILE A 86 -1.53 -0.73 3.45
N ALA A 87 -2.81 -1.08 3.50
CA ALA A 87 -3.36 -1.96 4.53
C ALA A 87 -4.25 -3.03 3.90
N LEU A 88 -4.18 -4.26 4.42
CA LEU A 88 -5.00 -5.39 3.99
C LEU A 88 -5.74 -5.94 5.20
N ALA A 89 -7.03 -6.19 5.04
CA ALA A 89 -7.83 -7.09 5.86
C ALA A 89 -8.10 -8.38 5.08
N THR A 90 -7.89 -9.51 5.75
CA THR A 90 -8.13 -10.83 5.20
C THR A 90 -8.43 -11.81 6.31
N GLY A 91 -9.23 -12.83 6.07
CA GLY A 91 -9.33 -13.96 7.00
C GLY A 91 -8.15 -14.93 6.93
N HIS A 92 -7.19 -14.69 6.03
CA HIS A 92 -6.02 -15.54 5.82
C HIS A 92 -4.88 -15.27 6.83
N ASN A 93 -4.50 -16.30 7.60
CA ASN A 93 -3.43 -16.16 8.59
C ASN A 93 -2.04 -16.00 7.90
N PRO A 94 -1.24 -14.97 8.23
CA PRO A 94 0.09 -14.74 7.64
C PRO A 94 1.11 -15.87 7.88
N ARG A 95 0.83 -16.76 8.83
CA ARG A 95 1.68 -17.90 9.20
C ARG A 95 1.15 -19.24 8.69
N THR A 96 0.15 -19.22 7.81
CA THR A 96 -0.32 -20.43 7.12
C THR A 96 0.83 -21.03 6.30
N LEU A 97 1.10 -22.31 6.51
CA LEU A 97 2.15 -23.02 5.78
C LEU A 97 1.66 -23.39 4.38
N ASN A 98 2.54 -23.25 3.39
CA ASN A 98 2.27 -23.69 2.02
C ASN A 98 2.65 -25.18 1.85
N GLN A 99 1.79 -26.10 2.32
CA GLN A 99 2.04 -27.54 2.29
C GLN A 99 0.76 -28.38 2.14
N GLY A 100 0.80 -29.38 1.26
CA GLY A 100 -0.36 -30.24 0.99
C GLY A 100 -1.53 -29.44 0.41
N ASN A 101 -2.68 -29.47 1.07
CA ASN A 101 -3.87 -28.69 0.70
C ASN A 101 -3.99 -27.39 1.53
N SER A 102 -2.89 -26.92 2.10
CA SER A 102 -2.78 -25.65 2.82
C SER A 102 -1.91 -24.73 1.99
N TYR A 103 -2.37 -23.52 1.75
CA TYR A 103 -1.68 -22.54 0.93
C TYR A 103 -1.36 -21.32 1.77
N GLY A 104 -0.11 -20.87 1.74
CA GLY A 104 0.32 -19.74 2.56
C GLY A 104 -0.16 -18.40 2.02
N ALA A 105 0.09 -17.34 2.79
CA ALA A 105 -0.09 -15.96 2.33
C ALA A 105 0.76 -15.68 1.09
N GLY A 106 0.38 -14.66 0.31
CA GLY A 106 1.19 -14.12 -0.77
C GLY A 106 1.82 -12.78 -0.45
N ASP A 107 2.60 -12.30 -1.40
CA ASP A 107 3.25 -11.00 -1.40
C ASP A 107 2.35 -9.93 -2.04
N PHE A 108 2.75 -8.66 -1.91
CA PHE A 108 2.04 -7.54 -2.56
C PHE A 108 2.71 -7.19 -3.88
N ALA A 109 1.92 -7.05 -4.94
CA ALA A 109 2.40 -6.71 -6.28
C ALA A 109 1.92 -5.29 -6.66
N ILE A 110 2.79 -4.52 -7.31
CA ILE A 110 2.47 -3.17 -7.78
C ILE A 110 2.64 -3.10 -9.30
N ASP A 111 1.57 -2.75 -10.01
CA ASP A 111 1.48 -2.61 -11.46
C ASP A 111 1.52 -1.13 -11.85
N PHE A 112 2.64 -0.69 -12.41
CA PHE A 112 2.79 0.67 -12.91
C PHE A 112 2.09 0.85 -14.25
N GLY A 113 1.09 1.73 -14.30
CA GLY A 113 0.39 2.02 -15.54
C GLY A 113 -0.82 1.12 -15.80
N LYS A 114 -1.09 0.14 -14.92
CA LYS A 114 -2.30 -0.69 -14.92
C LYS A 114 -2.42 -1.56 -16.16
N ASP A 115 -1.32 -2.17 -16.57
CA ASP A 115 -1.24 -2.97 -17.80
C ASP A 115 -1.23 -4.50 -17.57
N GLY A 116 -1.35 -4.92 -16.31
CA GLY A 116 -1.31 -6.32 -15.87
C GLY A 116 0.10 -6.87 -15.69
N SER A 117 1.14 -6.07 -15.90
CA SER A 117 2.51 -6.35 -15.50
C SER A 117 2.78 -5.73 -14.13
N TYR A 118 3.54 -6.43 -13.29
CA TYR A 118 3.85 -5.97 -11.94
C TYR A 118 5.35 -5.69 -11.81
N GLU A 119 5.73 -4.41 -11.80
CA GLU A 119 7.13 -3.95 -11.83
C GLU A 119 7.81 -4.03 -10.47
N LEU A 120 7.02 -4.00 -9.40
CA LEU A 120 7.46 -4.06 -8.01
C LEU A 120 6.71 -5.13 -7.23
N GLY A 121 7.40 -5.74 -6.27
CA GLY A 121 6.78 -6.57 -5.25
C GLY A 121 7.32 -6.29 -3.85
N ILE A 122 6.49 -6.48 -2.83
CA ILE A 122 6.84 -6.34 -1.41
C ILE A 122 6.74 -7.71 -0.77
N ASN A 123 7.87 -8.24 -0.29
CA ASN A 123 7.95 -9.58 0.28
C ASN A 123 7.51 -9.61 1.74
N VAL A 124 6.56 -10.48 2.10
CA VAL A 124 6.09 -10.67 3.48
C VAL A 124 6.81 -11.80 4.22
N LEU A 125 7.70 -12.50 3.52
CA LEU A 125 8.53 -13.61 3.99
C LEU A 125 7.72 -14.79 4.55
N HIS A 126 7.44 -15.76 3.66
CA HIS A 126 6.51 -16.85 3.96
C HIS A 126 7.07 -17.91 4.92
N ALA A 127 6.20 -18.41 5.79
CA ALA A 127 6.51 -19.50 6.70
C ALA A 127 6.55 -20.86 5.96
N GLU A 128 7.67 -21.59 6.09
CA GLU A 128 7.86 -22.92 5.49
C GLU A 128 7.60 -24.06 6.48
N SER A 129 7.88 -23.86 7.76
CA SER A 129 7.63 -24.88 8.78
C SER A 129 7.43 -24.27 10.16
N VAL A 130 6.83 -25.04 11.07
CA VAL A 130 6.72 -24.69 12.49
C VAL A 130 7.10 -25.88 13.37
N LYS A 131 7.96 -25.66 14.36
CA LYS A 131 8.32 -26.67 15.36
C LYS A 131 8.38 -26.04 16.74
N LYS A 132 7.54 -26.52 17.65
CA LYS A 132 7.43 -25.99 19.02
C LYS A 132 7.18 -24.47 19.05
N GLY A 133 6.34 -23.97 18.14
CA GLY A 133 6.00 -22.54 18.03
C GLY A 133 7.08 -21.67 17.36
N VAL A 134 8.18 -22.26 16.90
CA VAL A 134 9.23 -21.55 16.16
C VAL A 134 9.03 -21.79 14.67
N TYR A 135 8.84 -20.71 13.92
CA TYR A 135 8.70 -20.75 12.47
C TYR A 135 10.06 -20.72 11.77
N THR A 136 10.17 -21.43 10.65
CA THR A 136 11.22 -21.21 9.64
C THR A 136 10.60 -20.55 8.43
N PHE A 137 11.40 -19.78 7.71
CA PHE A 137 10.97 -18.97 6.59
C PHE A 137 11.68 -19.36 5.31
N GLU A 138 11.06 -19.00 4.19
CA GLU A 138 11.62 -19.16 2.86
C GLU A 138 13.01 -18.52 2.72
N LYS A 139 13.77 -19.01 1.74
CA LYS A 139 15.15 -18.58 1.52
C LYS A 139 15.26 -17.32 0.67
N PHE A 140 14.33 -17.14 -0.27
CA PHE A 140 14.32 -15.94 -1.09
C PHE A 140 13.72 -14.80 -0.28
N GLY A 141 14.16 -13.59 -0.55
CA GLY A 141 13.53 -12.43 0.06
C GLY A 141 14.10 -12.04 1.43
N VAL A 142 13.57 -10.94 1.92
CA VAL A 142 13.65 -10.48 3.31
C VAL A 142 12.30 -9.85 3.61
N GLU A 143 11.80 -9.99 4.83
CA GLU A 143 10.52 -9.41 5.25
C GLU A 143 10.53 -7.89 5.07
N GLY A 144 9.50 -7.35 4.41
CA GLY A 144 9.40 -5.95 4.01
C GLY A 144 10.30 -5.57 2.83
N GLY A 145 11.05 -6.52 2.24
CA GLY A 145 11.93 -6.23 1.11
C GLY A 145 11.12 -5.86 -0.13
N VAL A 146 11.50 -4.75 -0.78
CA VAL A 146 10.88 -4.29 -2.03
C VAL A 146 11.77 -4.68 -3.21
N TYR A 147 11.22 -5.42 -4.15
CA TYR A 147 11.93 -6.02 -5.27
C TYR A 147 11.44 -5.48 -6.60
N LYS A 148 12.38 -5.04 -7.45
CA LYS A 148 12.08 -4.69 -8.85
C LYS A 148 12.43 -5.81 -9.81
N ASN A 149 11.83 -5.76 -10.99
CA ASN A 149 11.86 -6.83 -11.98
C ASN A 149 11.54 -8.18 -11.33
N PRO A 150 10.42 -8.27 -10.59
CA PRO A 150 10.06 -9.47 -9.87
C PRO A 150 9.83 -10.63 -10.83
N THR A 151 10.07 -11.84 -10.33
CA THR A 151 9.54 -13.08 -10.93
C THR A 151 8.50 -13.63 -10.00
N TRP A 152 7.30 -13.84 -10.53
CA TRP A 152 6.14 -14.25 -9.77
C TRP A 152 5.88 -15.74 -9.87
N ALA A 153 5.45 -16.33 -8.76
CA ALA A 153 4.65 -17.54 -8.76
C ALA A 153 3.16 -17.19 -8.91
N TYR A 154 2.38 -18.19 -9.30
CA TYR A 154 0.96 -18.06 -9.59
C TYR A 154 0.18 -19.18 -8.90
N GLY A 155 -1.12 -18.96 -8.72
CA GLY A 155 -2.00 -19.87 -8.02
C GLY A 155 -2.41 -21.11 -8.81
N LEU A 156 -3.53 -21.70 -8.42
CA LEU A 156 -3.99 -22.99 -8.96
C LEU A 156 -5.00 -22.85 -10.09
N TRP A 157 -5.54 -21.64 -10.31
CA TRP A 157 -6.68 -21.39 -11.18
C TRP A 157 -6.23 -20.72 -12.45
N ASN A 158 -6.86 -21.06 -13.58
CA ASN A 158 -6.67 -20.33 -14.83
C ASN A 158 -7.57 -19.09 -14.91
N ALA A 159 -7.34 -18.25 -15.93
CA ALA A 159 -8.11 -17.01 -16.15
C ALA A 159 -9.63 -17.23 -16.35
N ALA A 160 -10.07 -18.46 -16.62
CA ALA A 160 -11.50 -18.82 -16.69
C ALA A 160 -12.07 -19.32 -15.35
N GLY A 161 -11.28 -19.29 -14.28
CA GLY A 161 -11.65 -19.74 -12.93
C GLY A 161 -11.70 -21.27 -12.76
N ASN A 162 -11.03 -22.03 -13.63
CA ASN A 162 -10.95 -23.48 -13.49
C ASN A 162 -9.64 -23.89 -12.81
N LEU A 163 -9.69 -24.95 -12.00
CA LEU A 163 -8.50 -25.53 -11.41
C LEU A 163 -7.58 -26.07 -12.53
N ALA A 164 -6.44 -25.41 -12.74
CA ALA A 164 -5.47 -25.73 -13.77
C ALA A 164 -4.05 -25.31 -13.34
N PRO A 165 -3.40 -25.99 -12.37
CA PRO A 165 -2.07 -25.60 -11.88
C PRO A 165 -0.95 -25.61 -12.93
N GLY A 166 -1.16 -26.25 -14.09
CA GLY A 166 -0.22 -26.24 -15.21
C GLY A 166 -0.44 -25.13 -16.23
N ASP A 167 -1.50 -24.34 -16.06
CA ASP A 167 -1.89 -23.20 -16.91
C ASP A 167 -2.57 -22.13 -16.04
N PRO A 168 -1.85 -21.56 -15.05
CA PRO A 168 -2.44 -20.66 -14.09
C PRO A 168 -2.72 -19.29 -14.71
N ASP A 169 -3.60 -18.54 -14.05
CA ASP A 169 -3.85 -17.14 -14.37
C ASP A 169 -2.60 -16.31 -14.06
N LEU A 170 -2.12 -15.58 -15.07
CA LEU A 170 -0.92 -14.78 -14.98
C LEU A 170 -1.21 -13.33 -14.56
N THR A 171 -2.48 -12.93 -14.43
CA THR A 171 -2.85 -11.56 -13.98
C THR A 171 -2.95 -11.43 -12.47
N HIS A 172 -2.97 -12.56 -11.74
CA HIS A 172 -3.08 -12.61 -10.27
C HIS A 172 -1.82 -13.31 -9.68
N PRO A 173 -0.66 -12.65 -9.67
CA PRO A 173 0.55 -13.21 -9.07
C PRO A 173 0.36 -13.39 -7.57
N THR A 174 1.00 -14.42 -7.00
CA THR A 174 0.83 -14.76 -5.58
C THR A 174 2.04 -14.36 -4.75
N HIS A 175 3.23 -14.89 -5.05
CA HIS A 175 4.45 -14.58 -4.30
C HIS A 175 5.68 -14.42 -5.18
N LEU A 176 6.67 -13.71 -4.64
CA LEU A 176 7.96 -13.48 -5.27
C LEU A 176 8.83 -14.74 -5.20
N THR A 177 9.41 -15.10 -6.33
CA THR A 177 10.41 -16.18 -6.42
C THR A 177 11.79 -15.67 -6.80
N ALA A 178 11.86 -14.47 -7.40
CA ALA A 178 13.09 -13.77 -7.70
C ALA A 178 12.82 -12.26 -7.85
N GLY A 179 13.90 -11.48 -7.91
CA GLY A 179 13.86 -10.03 -8.13
C GLY A 179 15.12 -9.36 -7.61
N LYS A 180 15.26 -8.06 -7.86
CA LYS A 180 16.36 -7.25 -7.30
C LYS A 180 15.84 -6.38 -6.17
N LEU A 181 16.34 -6.62 -4.95
CA LEU A 181 16.08 -5.76 -3.79
C LEU A 181 16.50 -4.32 -4.10
N VAL A 182 15.57 -3.38 -3.92
CA VAL A 182 15.78 -1.94 -4.13
C VAL A 182 15.59 -1.10 -2.88
N GLY A 183 14.90 -1.63 -1.88
CA GLY A 183 14.64 -0.94 -0.62
C GLY A 183 13.83 -1.80 0.33
N MET A 184 13.40 -1.18 1.42
CA MET A 184 12.57 -1.81 2.44
C MET A 184 11.29 -0.99 2.62
N ALA A 185 10.17 -1.68 2.76
CA ALA A 185 8.97 -1.18 3.38
C ALA A 185 9.07 -1.39 4.90
N GLU A 186 8.48 -0.48 5.66
CA GLU A 186 8.06 -0.79 7.03
C GLU A 186 6.83 -1.69 6.93
N ILE A 187 6.78 -2.77 7.71
CA ILE A 187 5.66 -3.71 7.69
C ILE A 187 5.29 -4.13 9.11
N SER A 188 4.00 -4.22 9.39
CA SER A 188 3.44 -4.82 10.59
C SER A 188 2.23 -5.67 10.21
N TYR A 189 2.03 -6.80 10.87
CA TYR A 189 0.85 -7.63 10.65
C TYR A 189 0.49 -8.42 11.91
N THR A 190 -0.78 -8.81 12.01
CA THR A 190 -1.26 -9.63 13.13
C THR A 190 -1.02 -11.12 12.86
N THR A 191 -0.52 -11.85 13.86
CA THR A 191 -0.44 -13.32 13.82
C THR A 191 -1.43 -13.99 14.74
N SER A 192 -2.15 -13.20 15.54
CA SER A 192 -3.30 -13.63 16.32
C SER A 192 -4.56 -13.07 15.67
N PRO A 193 -5.64 -13.87 15.57
CA PRO A 193 -6.84 -13.42 14.90
C PRO A 193 -7.48 -12.25 15.67
N VAL A 194 -8.03 -11.32 14.91
CA VAL A 194 -8.82 -10.20 15.39
C VAL A 194 -10.29 -10.48 15.10
N LYS A 195 -11.19 -10.07 16.01
CA LYS A 195 -12.65 -10.26 15.95
C LYS A 195 -13.37 -8.92 15.90
N GLY A 196 -14.65 -8.95 15.54
CA GLY A 196 -15.54 -7.78 15.58
C GLY A 196 -15.67 -7.01 14.27
N TYR A 197 -15.26 -7.62 13.15
CA TYR A 197 -15.28 -7.02 11.82
C TYR A 197 -16.24 -7.78 10.89
N GLY A 198 -16.59 -7.15 9.77
CA GLY A 198 -17.50 -7.70 8.77
C GLY A 198 -18.92 -7.97 9.28
N ASP A 199 -19.71 -8.66 8.46
CA ASP A 199 -21.06 -9.11 8.82
C ASP A 199 -21.06 -10.26 9.84
N TYR A 200 -19.94 -10.98 9.96
CA TYR A 200 -19.74 -12.11 10.86
C TYR A 200 -18.64 -11.81 11.90
N PRO A 201 -18.95 -11.07 12.99
CA PRO A 201 -17.95 -10.55 13.92
C PRO A 201 -17.15 -11.62 14.69
N GLU A 202 -17.58 -12.88 14.64
CA GLU A 202 -16.89 -14.01 15.26
C GLU A 202 -15.92 -14.72 14.30
N ASP A 203 -15.75 -14.23 13.06
CA ASP A 203 -14.80 -14.75 12.09
C ASP A 203 -13.37 -14.26 12.38
N ASP A 204 -12.37 -15.06 12.02
CA ASP A 204 -10.97 -14.71 12.23
C ASP A 204 -10.55 -13.72 11.14
N HIS A 205 -9.99 -12.57 11.54
CA HIS A 205 -9.39 -11.59 10.63
C HIS A 205 -7.93 -11.36 10.97
N TYR A 206 -7.13 -11.06 9.95
CA TYR A 206 -5.72 -10.73 10.04
C TYR A 206 -5.46 -9.47 9.24
N PHE A 207 -4.55 -8.64 9.76
CA PHE A 207 -4.27 -7.33 9.17
C PHE A 207 -2.81 -7.25 8.78
N TYR A 208 -2.57 -6.65 7.62
CA TYR A 208 -1.25 -6.20 7.22
C TYR A 208 -1.29 -4.70 7.07
N GLU A 209 -0.21 -4.05 7.45
CA GLU A 209 0.05 -2.64 7.20
C GLU A 209 1.48 -2.47 6.75
N MET A 210 1.68 -1.57 5.81
CA MET A 210 3.01 -1.23 5.34
C MET A 210 3.11 0.22 4.89
N SER A 211 4.33 0.75 4.98
CA SER A 211 4.69 2.03 4.40
C SER A 211 5.97 1.90 3.59
N LEU A 212 6.04 2.60 2.45
CA LEU A 212 7.25 2.70 1.65
C LEU A 212 7.37 4.08 1.00
N PRO A 213 8.60 4.63 0.90
CA PRO A 213 8.80 5.93 0.25
C PRO A 213 8.40 5.90 -1.24
N LEU A 214 7.69 6.94 -1.70
CA LEU A 214 7.38 7.10 -3.13
C LEU A 214 8.65 7.21 -3.98
N SER A 215 9.76 7.70 -3.42
CA SER A 215 11.05 7.71 -4.11
C SER A 215 11.48 6.31 -4.54
N LEU A 216 11.11 5.27 -3.79
CA LEU A 216 11.41 3.89 -4.14
C LEU A 216 10.64 3.43 -5.39
N LEU A 217 9.40 3.88 -5.55
CA LEU A 217 8.60 3.65 -6.76
C LEU A 217 9.23 4.39 -7.94
N LEU A 218 9.54 5.68 -7.77
CA LEU A 218 10.18 6.50 -8.81
C LEU A 218 11.53 5.92 -9.29
N ASP A 219 12.40 5.53 -8.36
CA ASP A 219 13.70 4.91 -8.65
C ASP A 219 13.57 3.52 -9.30
N SER A 220 12.39 2.91 -9.18
CA SER A 220 12.04 1.62 -9.77
C SER A 220 11.34 1.75 -11.13
N GLY A 221 11.12 2.97 -11.62
CA GLY A 221 10.59 3.23 -12.96
C GLY A 221 9.16 3.75 -12.98
N TRP A 222 8.55 4.01 -11.83
CA TRP A 222 7.25 4.67 -11.77
C TRP A 222 7.33 6.08 -12.34
N ASP A 223 6.43 6.43 -13.26
CA ASP A 223 6.43 7.70 -13.98
C ASP A 223 5.48 8.75 -13.38
N GLY A 224 4.93 8.47 -12.20
CA GLY A 224 3.97 9.33 -11.51
C GLY A 224 2.51 9.13 -11.91
N LYS A 225 2.20 8.18 -12.81
CA LYS A 225 0.83 7.86 -13.20
C LYS A 225 0.14 6.89 -12.23
N ALA A 226 -1.12 6.57 -12.50
CA ALA A 226 -1.85 5.54 -11.77
C ALA A 226 -1.09 4.20 -11.79
N PHE A 227 -1.23 3.45 -10.71
CA PHE A 227 -0.71 2.10 -10.55
C PHE A 227 -1.73 1.30 -9.75
N ASP A 228 -1.70 -0.02 -9.85
CA ASP A 228 -2.55 -0.89 -9.03
C ASP A 228 -1.71 -1.59 -7.96
N ILE A 229 -2.32 -1.86 -6.81
CA ILE A 229 -1.75 -2.73 -5.78
C ILE A 229 -2.62 -3.97 -5.71
N HIS A 230 -1.99 -5.14 -5.81
CA HIS A 230 -2.65 -6.44 -5.81
C HIS A 230 -2.12 -7.31 -4.67
N TRP A 231 -3.01 -8.10 -4.09
CA TRP A 231 -2.66 -9.19 -3.18
C TRP A 231 -3.51 -10.42 -3.46
N ALA A 232 -2.88 -11.59 -3.39
CA ALA A 232 -3.54 -12.89 -3.44
C ALA A 232 -2.73 -13.90 -2.63
N GLU A 233 -3.39 -14.80 -1.90
CA GLU A 233 -2.74 -15.95 -1.28
C GLU A 233 -2.17 -16.94 -2.31
N ASN A 234 -1.36 -17.90 -1.86
CA ASN A 234 -0.60 -18.79 -2.75
C ASN A 234 -1.44 -19.70 -3.65
N CYS A 235 -2.71 -19.97 -3.32
CA CYS A 235 -3.60 -20.69 -4.22
C CYS A 235 -4.35 -19.79 -5.21
N ALA A 236 -4.36 -18.48 -5.00
CA ALA A 236 -5.15 -17.49 -5.76
C ALA A 236 -6.61 -17.92 -5.96
N ASN A 237 -7.20 -18.52 -4.93
CA ASN A 237 -8.65 -18.81 -4.94
C ASN A 237 -9.46 -17.58 -4.57
N ASP A 238 -8.79 -16.54 -4.11
CA ASP A 238 -9.27 -15.19 -3.93
C ASP A 238 -8.16 -14.18 -4.25
N SER A 239 -8.53 -12.94 -4.55
CA SER A 239 -7.56 -11.88 -4.83
C SER A 239 -8.22 -10.52 -4.75
N ILE A 240 -7.47 -9.51 -4.29
CA ILE A 240 -7.98 -8.16 -4.18
C ILE A 240 -6.99 -7.15 -4.77
N LEU A 241 -7.53 -6.14 -5.45
CA LEU A 241 -6.78 -5.09 -6.11
C LEU A 241 -7.36 -3.72 -5.75
N VAL A 242 -6.50 -2.75 -5.45
CA VAL A 242 -6.88 -1.35 -5.20
C VAL A 242 -6.12 -0.41 -6.12
N ASP A 243 -6.81 0.62 -6.61
CA ASP A 243 -6.27 1.71 -7.41
C ASP A 243 -6.07 2.94 -6.51
N PRO A 244 -4.83 3.29 -6.12
CA PRO A 244 -4.56 4.47 -5.31
C PRO A 244 -4.89 5.77 -6.07
N PRO A 245 -5.01 6.92 -5.38
CA PRO A 245 -5.43 8.16 -6.03
C PRO A 245 -4.45 8.55 -7.15
N ALA A 246 -4.96 8.86 -8.35
CA ALA A 246 -4.16 9.28 -9.49
C ALA A 246 -3.47 10.66 -9.29
N ASP A 247 -4.02 11.50 -8.42
CA ASP A 247 -3.51 12.84 -8.13
C ASP A 247 -2.50 12.80 -6.97
N ILE A 248 -1.34 12.19 -7.20
CA ILE A 248 -0.24 12.19 -6.23
C ILE A 248 0.40 13.58 -6.27
N PRO A 249 0.33 14.38 -5.18
CA PRO A 249 0.84 15.73 -5.20
C PRO A 249 2.32 15.71 -5.56
N GLU A 250 2.70 16.45 -6.61
CA GLU A 250 4.10 16.68 -6.93
C GLU A 250 4.84 17.12 -5.66
N PRO A 251 6.00 16.51 -5.34
CA PRO A 251 6.67 16.81 -4.09
C PRO A 251 6.93 18.31 -3.97
N ALA A 252 6.55 18.90 -2.84
CA ALA A 252 6.61 20.34 -2.57
C ALA A 252 8.02 20.95 -2.78
N THR A 253 9.04 20.12 -2.93
CA THR A 253 10.37 20.46 -3.43
C THR A 253 10.34 21.22 -4.75
N LEU A 254 9.45 20.91 -5.70
CA LEU A 254 9.31 21.68 -6.94
C LEU A 254 8.77 23.09 -6.68
N ALA A 255 7.79 23.24 -5.79
CA ALA A 255 7.30 24.54 -5.35
C ALA A 255 8.39 25.35 -4.62
N LEU A 256 9.22 24.69 -3.80
CA LEU A 256 10.34 25.32 -3.09
C LEU A 256 11.49 25.71 -4.02
N ILE A 257 11.80 24.93 -5.06
CA ILE A 257 12.75 25.32 -6.11
C ILE A 257 12.22 26.54 -6.86
N GLY A 258 10.93 26.56 -7.21
CA GLY A 258 10.29 27.71 -7.85
C GLY A 258 10.43 28.97 -6.99
N LEU A 259 10.04 28.91 -5.71
CA LEU A 259 10.17 30.03 -4.76
C LEU A 259 11.62 30.45 -4.53
N GLY A 260 12.56 29.49 -4.45
CA GLY A 260 13.99 29.75 -4.33
C GLY A 260 14.55 30.50 -5.53
N LEU A 261 14.12 30.15 -6.74
CA LEU A 261 14.51 30.85 -7.97
C LEU A 261 13.93 32.27 -8.05
N PHE A 262 12.68 32.49 -7.59
CA PHE A 262 12.12 33.84 -7.48
C PHE A 262 12.86 34.73 -6.46
N GLY A 263 13.40 34.14 -5.40
CA GLY A 263 14.23 34.85 -4.42
C GLY A 263 15.59 35.31 -4.95
N LEU A 264 16.06 34.75 -6.07
CA LEU A 264 17.35 35.08 -6.70
C LEU A 264 17.24 36.21 -7.75
N ILE A 265 16.04 36.75 -8.01
CA ILE A 265 15.88 37.88 -8.93
C ILE A 265 16.59 39.12 -8.35
N PRO A 266 17.65 39.64 -9.01
CA PRO A 266 18.36 40.81 -8.52
C PRO A 266 17.41 42.01 -8.48
N ARG A 267 17.25 42.60 -7.30
CA ARG A 267 16.49 43.84 -7.13
C ARG A 267 17.34 44.98 -7.66
N ASP A 268 17.07 45.40 -8.90
CA ASP A 268 17.69 46.55 -9.54
C ASP A 268 17.34 47.83 -8.75
N ASN A 269 18.19 48.16 -7.77
CA ASN A 269 18.11 49.43 -7.06
C ASN A 269 18.58 50.53 -8.02
N LYS A 270 17.66 51.06 -8.82
CA LYS A 270 17.88 52.29 -9.60
C LYS A 270 18.18 53.44 -8.64
N LYS A 271 19.47 53.68 -8.37
CA LYS A 271 19.94 54.93 -7.77
C LYS A 271 19.64 56.03 -8.77
N LYS A 272 18.65 56.88 -8.46
CA LYS A 272 18.45 58.15 -9.16
C LYS A 272 19.71 58.99 -8.95
N ALA A 273 20.49 59.18 -10.01
CA ALA A 273 21.54 60.18 -10.03
C ALA A 273 20.88 61.57 -9.95
N VAL A 274 21.21 62.31 -8.90
CA VAL A 274 20.84 63.72 -8.76
C VAL A 274 21.79 64.52 -9.63
N THR A 275 21.24 65.22 -10.62
CA THR A 275 21.93 66.19 -11.47
C THR A 275 22.24 67.46 -10.67
N ASN A 276 23.49 67.93 -10.77
CA ASN A 276 23.88 69.34 -10.61
C ASN A 276 24.75 69.72 -11.80
#